data_AF-A0A517ZFY4-F1
#
_entry.id   AF-A0A517ZFY4-F1
#
_cell.length_a   1.000
_cell.length_b   1.000
_cell.length_c   1.000
_cell.angle_alpha   90.00
_cell.angle_beta   90.00
_cell.angle_gamma   90.00
#
_symmetry.space_group_name_H-M   'P 1'
#
loop_
_entity.id
_entity.type
_entity.pdbx_description
1 polymer ?
#
loop_
_entity_poly.entity_id
_entity_poly.type
_entity_poly.pdbx_seq_one_letter_code
_entity_poly.pdbx_strand_id
1 'polypeptide(L)'
;MNAPQPDPHRVRALAIKGACWGAFVGLALGLLYSFGGLIHDLLTVGLNAGTALAFLALVGMPLIFAVPGFLGGLLVSLFHGGMSGAR
;
A
#
# COMPACT_ATOMS: atom_id res chain seq x y z
N MET A 1 29.48 -13.93 -18.54
CA MET A 1 29.10 -13.79 -17.12
C MET A 1 27.59 -13.91 -17.04
N ASN A 2 27.07 -15.05 -16.57
CA ASN A 2 25.64 -15.16 -16.28
C ASN A 2 25.35 -14.36 -15.02
N ALA A 3 24.44 -13.39 -15.10
CA ALA A 3 23.95 -12.71 -13.91
C ALA A 3 23.31 -13.76 -12.99
N PRO A 4 23.55 -13.71 -11.66
CA PRO A 4 22.89 -14.60 -10.73
C PRO A 4 21.37 -14.42 -10.86
N GLN A 5 20.68 -15.51 -11.22
CA GLN A 5 19.23 -15.51 -11.37
C GLN A 5 18.59 -15.25 -10.00
N PRO A 6 17.69 -14.25 -9.87
CA PRO A 6 17.14 -13.88 -8.57
C PRO A 6 16.23 -14.98 -8.02
N ASP A 7 16.46 -15.36 -6.77
CA ASP A 7 15.73 -16.44 -6.11
C ASP A 7 14.21 -16.11 -6.06
N PRO A 8 13.31 -16.92 -6.63
CA PRO A 8 11.88 -16.60 -6.71
C PRO A 8 11.21 -16.41 -5.34
N HIS A 9 11.75 -17.06 -4.30
CA HIS A 9 11.34 -16.86 -2.92
C HIS A 9 11.65 -15.44 -2.40
N ARG A 10 12.77 -14.84 -2.83
CA ARG A 10 13.17 -13.49 -2.40
C ARG A 10 12.35 -12.41 -3.09
N VAL A 11 11.94 -12.63 -4.34
CA VAL A 11 11.09 -11.70 -5.09
C VAL A 11 9.69 -11.62 -4.48
N ARG A 12 9.09 -12.76 -4.17
CA ARG A 12 7.81 -12.82 -3.43
C ARG A 12 7.92 -12.16 -2.06
N ALA A 13 9.00 -12.45 -1.32
CA ALA A 13 9.23 -11.84 -0.01
C ALA A 13 9.38 -10.31 -0.10
N LEU A 14 10.03 -9.77 -1.13
CA LEU A 14 10.18 -8.34 -1.34
C LEU A 14 8.83 -7.67 -1.67
N ALA A 15 8.03 -8.28 -2.54
CA ALA A 15 6.69 -7.79 -2.88
C ALA A 15 5.76 -7.75 -1.65
N ILE A 16 5.77 -8.81 -0.83
CA ILE A 16 4.96 -8.89 0.40
C ILE A 16 5.44 -7.87 1.42
N LYS A 17 6.76 -7.73 1.64
CA LYS A 17 7.30 -6.72 2.55
C LYS A 17 6.95 -5.30 2.12
N GLY A 18 7.05 -5.00 0.84
CA GLY A 18 6.66 -3.71 0.28
C GLY A 18 5.17 -3.41 0.47
N ALA A 19 4.30 -4.39 0.22
CA ALA A 19 2.86 -4.26 0.43
C ALA A 19 2.50 -4.08 1.92
N CYS A 20 3.12 -4.84 2.83
CA CYS A 20 2.92 -4.68 4.27
C CYS A 20 3.38 -3.32 4.78
N TRP A 21 4.52 -2.82 4.30
CA TRP A 21 5.01 -1.49 4.66
C TRP A 21 4.06 -0.39 4.15
N GLY A 22 3.65 -0.46 2.88
CA GLY A 22 2.68 0.46 2.30
C GLY A 22 1.34 0.44 3.04
N ALA A 23 0.84 -0.74 3.41
CA ALA A 23 -0.37 -0.89 4.21
C ALA A 23 -0.25 -0.22 5.59
N PHE A 24 0.90 -0.37 6.26
CA PHE A 24 1.14 0.24 7.57
C PHE A 24 1.19 1.77 7.49
N VAL A 25 1.86 2.32 6.46
CA VAL A 25 1.91 3.76 6.20
C VAL A 25 0.52 4.29 5.83
N GLY A 26 -0.21 3.61 4.95
CA GLY A 26 -1.58 3.97 4.58
C GLY A 26 -2.54 3.92 5.77
N LEU A 27 -2.36 2.96 6.68
CA LEU A 27 -3.13 2.86 7.92
C LEU A 27 -2.81 4.00 8.89
N ALA A 28 -1.54 4.37 9.06
CA ALA A 28 -1.15 5.50 9.88
C ALA A 28 -1.73 6.82 9.34
N LEU A 29 -1.68 7.03 8.02
CA LEU A 29 -2.28 8.20 7.36
C LEU A 29 -3.81 8.21 7.45
N GLY A 30 -4.45 7.05 7.25
CA GLY A 30 -5.89 6.88 7.42
C GLY A 30 -6.35 7.18 8.84
N LEU A 31 -5.59 6.72 9.86
CA LEU A 31 -5.83 7.08 11.26
C LEU A 31 -5.74 8.58 11.48
N LEU A 32 -4.68 9.21 10.99
CA LEU A 32 -4.48 10.65 11.17
C LEU A 32 -5.60 11.47 10.51
N TYR A 33 -6.03 11.07 9.31
CA TYR A 33 -7.14 11.71 8.60
C TYR A 33 -8.49 11.45 9.31
N SER A 34 -8.74 10.23 9.79
CA SER A 34 -10.00 9.89 10.47
C SER A 34 -10.15 10.61 11.80
N PHE A 35 -9.11 10.60 12.65
CA PHE A 35 -9.14 11.30 13.94
C PHE A 35 -9.08 12.82 13.76
N GLY A 36 -8.28 13.33 12.82
CA GLY A 36 -8.25 14.75 12.49
C GLY A 36 -9.59 15.25 11.96
N GLY A 37 -10.22 14.51 11.05
CA GLY A 37 -11.54 14.82 10.51
C GLY A 37 -12.62 14.78 11.59
N LEU A 38 -12.62 13.77 12.46
CA LEU A 38 -13.55 13.66 13.58
C LEU A 38 -13.43 14.83 14.56
N ILE A 39 -12.21 15.19 14.98
CA ILE A 39 -11.96 16.33 15.87
C ILE A 39 -12.40 17.63 15.20
N HIS A 40 -12.06 17.84 13.93
CA HIS A 40 -12.46 19.02 13.18
C HIS A 40 -13.98 19.14 13.05
N ASP A 41 -14.68 18.05 12.72
CA ASP A 41 -16.14 18.03 12.58
C ASP A 41 -16.83 18.30 13.92
N LEU A 42 -16.39 17.66 15.00
CA LEU A 42 -16.91 17.89 16.36
C LEU A 42 -16.77 19.35 16.81
N LEU A 43 -15.72 20.04 16.37
CA LEU A 43 -15.46 21.45 16.72
C LEU A 43 -16.16 22.47 15.82
N THR A 44 -16.68 22.06 14.66
CA THR A 44 -17.22 22.99 13.64
C THR A 44 -18.69 22.79 13.33
N VAL A 45 -19.13 21.56 13.04
CA VAL A 45 -20.47 21.30 12.45
C VAL A 45 -21.20 20.12 13.11
N GLY A 46 -20.51 19.24 13.83
CA GLY A 46 -21.01 17.96 14.33
C GLY A 46 -20.82 16.80 13.34
N LEU A 47 -21.41 15.63 13.62
CA LEU A 47 -21.31 14.43 12.77
C LEU A 47 -21.94 14.66 11.38
N ASN A 48 -21.11 14.75 10.34
CA ASN A 48 -21.57 14.92 8.96
C ASN A 48 -20.95 13.88 7.99
N ALA A 49 -21.25 14.00 6.70
CA ALA A 49 -20.74 13.11 5.65
C ALA A 49 -19.20 13.12 5.51
N GLY A 50 -18.54 14.21 5.90
CA GLY A 50 -17.10 14.35 6.06
C GLY A 50 -16.53 13.44 7.14
N THR A 51 -17.14 13.33 8.32
CA THR A 51 -16.75 12.31 9.31
C THR A 51 -16.91 10.89 8.75
N ALA A 52 -17.98 10.61 7.99
CA ALA A 52 -18.16 9.29 7.37
C ALA A 52 -17.04 8.96 6.36
N LEU A 53 -16.63 9.95 5.55
CA LEU A 53 -15.46 9.83 4.66
C LEU A 53 -14.14 9.69 5.44
N ALA A 54 -14.03 10.33 6.60
CA ALA A 54 -12.86 10.25 7.47
C ALA A 54 -12.66 8.81 7.99
N PHE A 55 -13.74 8.16 8.44
CA PHE A 55 -13.71 6.73 8.80
C PHE A 55 -13.49 5.82 7.59
N LEU A 56 -14.02 6.17 6.41
CA LEU A 56 -13.75 5.43 5.19
C LEU A 56 -12.26 5.49 4.80
N ALA A 57 -11.58 6.60 5.08
CA ALA A 57 -10.14 6.74 4.82
C ALA A 57 -9.29 5.76 5.66
N LEU A 58 -9.79 5.29 6.82
CA LEU A 58 -9.14 4.28 7.64
C LEU A 58 -8.97 2.95 6.88
N VAL A 59 -9.85 2.67 5.91
CA VAL A 59 -9.82 1.48 5.04
C VAL A 59 -9.30 1.83 3.64
N GLY A 60 -9.68 2.99 3.10
CA GLY A 60 -9.30 3.44 1.77
C GLY A 60 -7.81 3.74 1.62
N MET A 61 -7.19 4.42 2.59
CA MET A 61 -5.77 4.78 2.53
C MET A 61 -4.83 3.57 2.59
N PRO A 62 -5.02 2.56 3.47
CA PRO A 62 -4.27 1.31 3.41
C PRO A 62 -4.37 0.63 2.05
N LEU A 63 -5.56 0.58 1.44
CA LEU A 63 -5.76 -0.04 0.13
C LEU A 63 -5.01 0.71 -0.98
N ILE A 64 -5.12 2.03 -1.02
CA ILE A 64 -4.45 2.89 -2.02
C ILE A 64 -2.93 2.79 -1.90
N PHE A 65 -2.37 2.63 -0.70
CA PHE A 65 -0.92 2.50 -0.51
C PHE A 65 -0.38 1.07 -0.61
N ALA A 66 -1.18 0.05 -0.27
CA ALA A 66 -0.77 -1.35 -0.37
C ALA A 66 -0.75 -1.87 -1.81
N VAL A 67 -1.73 -1.45 -2.64
CA VAL A 67 -1.89 -1.91 -4.02
C VAL A 67 -0.67 -1.56 -4.90
N PRO A 68 -0.15 -0.31 -4.92
CA PRO A 68 1.06 0.03 -5.68
C PRO A 68 2.31 -0.72 -5.20
N GLY A 69 2.45 -0.97 -3.89
CA GLY A 69 3.55 -1.75 -3.32
C GLY A 69 3.52 -3.21 -3.79
N PHE A 70 2.32 -3.80 -3.86
CA PHE A 70 2.12 -5.13 -4.43
C PHE A 70 2.38 -5.18 -5.94
N LEU A 71 1.82 -4.24 -6.71
CA LEU A 71 2.02 -4.13 -8.16
C LEU A 71 3.49 -3.90 -8.52
N GLY A 72 4.20 -3.03 -7.79
CA GLY A 72 5.63 -2.79 -8.01
C GLY A 72 6.46 -4.06 -7.80
N GLY A 73 6.19 -4.83 -6.74
CA GLY A 73 6.84 -6.12 -6.52
C GLY A 73 6.54 -7.16 -7.62
N LEU A 74 5.31 -7.15 -8.14
CA LEU A 74 4.89 -8.05 -9.22
C LEU A 74 5.54 -7.67 -10.56
N LEU A 75 5.65 -6.37 -10.86
CA LEU A 75 6.35 -5.86 -12.04
C LEU A 75 7.84 -6.22 -12.02
N VAL A 76 8.52 -6.04 -10.88
CA VAL A 76 9.92 -6.45 -10.71
C VAL A 76 10.07 -7.96 -10.97
N SER A 77 9.13 -8.77 -10.50
CA SER A 77 9.10 -10.22 -10.80
C SER A 77 8.91 -10.50 -12.29
N LEU A 78 8.07 -9.74 -13.00
CA LEU A 78 7.80 -9.94 -14.41
C LEU A 78 8.98 -9.51 -15.30
N PHE A 79 9.63 -8.39 -14.98
CA PHE A 79 10.81 -7.95 -15.72
C PHE A 79 12.01 -8.89 -15.54
N HIS A 80 12.20 -9.43 -14.34
CA HIS A 80 13.28 -10.40 -14.11
C HIS A 80 12.94 -11.81 -14.61
N GLY A 81 11.68 -12.24 -14.50
CA GLY A 81 11.21 -13.53 -15.01
C GLY A 81 11.09 -13.57 -16.54
N GLY A 82 10.66 -12.47 -17.17
CA GLY A 82 10.51 -12.35 -18.63
C GLY A 82 11.84 -12.35 -19.38
N MET A 83 12.93 -11.87 -18.77
CA MET A 83 14.28 -11.96 -19.35
C MET A 83 14.89 -13.36 -19.25
N SER A 84 14.29 -14.28 -18.47
CA SER A 84 14.77 -15.65 -18.30
C SER A 84 14.11 -16.65 -19.25
N GLY A 85 13.12 -16.23 -20.06
CA GLY A 85 12.46 -17.07 -21.07
C GLY A 85 13.01 -16.90 -22.49
N ALA A 86 14.09 -16.15 -22.68
CA ALA A 86 14.68 -15.86 -23.99
C ALA A 86 16.08 -16.47 -24.20
N ARG A 87 16.56 -17.36 -23.32
CA ARG A 87 17.80 -18.13 -23.50
C ARG A 87 17.74 -19.48 -22.81
#